data_AF-A0A415G3V1-F1
#
_entry.id   AF-A0A415G3V1-F1
#
_cell.length_a   1.000
_cell.length_b   1.000
_cell.length_c   1.000
_cell.angle_alpha   90.00
_cell.angle_beta   90.00
_cell.angle_gamma   90.00
#
_symmetry.space_group_name_H-M   'P 1'
#
loop_
_entity.id
_entity.type
_entity.pdbx_description
1 polymer ?
#
loop_
_entity_poly.entity_id
_entity_poly.type
_entity_poly.pdbx_seq_one_letter_code
_entity_poly.pdbx_strand_id
1 'polypeptide(L)'
;MKAMSRSLNFGKSVSDNGWGMFTTFLRYKLGEQGKKLVKVSRFFASSQTCSVCGYKNAKMKNLALREWDCPRCGTHHDRDVNAAVNIRNEGMRLVNA
;
A
#
# COMPACT_ATOMS: atom_id res chain seq x y z
N MET A 1 -6.45 13.05 -21.17
CA MET A 1 -6.77 11.62 -20.92
C MET A 1 -8.04 11.37 -20.09
N LYS A 2 -8.45 12.26 -19.16
CA LYS A 2 -9.71 12.09 -18.38
C LYS A 2 -10.98 12.01 -19.25
N ALA A 3 -11.04 12.76 -20.36
CA ALA A 3 -12.18 12.74 -21.27
C ALA A 3 -12.38 11.37 -21.93
N MET A 4 -11.31 10.77 -22.49
CA MET A 4 -11.36 9.45 -23.13
C MET A 4 -11.66 8.30 -22.14
N SER A 5 -11.22 8.43 -20.89
CA SER A 5 -11.49 7.43 -19.84
C SER A 5 -12.98 7.38 -19.45
N ARG A 6 -13.71 8.48 -19.60
CA ARG A 6 -15.13 8.59 -19.23
C ARG A 6 -16.06 8.30 -20.42
N SER A 7 -15.66 8.61 -21.64
CA SER A 7 -16.51 8.45 -22.83
C SER A 7 -16.62 7.02 -23.35
N LEU A 8 -15.69 6.12 -23.02
CA LEU A 8 -15.60 4.79 -23.60
C LEU A 8 -15.63 3.64 -22.57
N ASN A 9 -15.97 3.90 -21.30
CA ASN A 9 -15.93 2.92 -20.20
C ASN A 9 -14.57 2.22 -19.98
N PHE A 10 -13.47 2.79 -20.50
CA PHE A 10 -12.10 2.29 -20.32
C PHE A 10 -11.37 2.89 -19.10
N GLY A 11 -12.08 3.53 -18.17
CA GLY A 11 -11.46 4.18 -17.01
C GLY A 11 -10.54 3.26 -16.20
N LYS A 12 -10.98 2.02 -15.96
CA LYS A 12 -10.20 1.02 -15.22
C LYS A 12 -8.94 0.58 -15.98
N SER A 13 -9.08 0.25 -17.27
CA SER A 13 -7.94 -0.19 -18.09
C SER A 13 -6.90 0.91 -18.29
N VAL A 14 -7.33 2.18 -18.44
CA VAL A 14 -6.43 3.34 -18.53
C VAL A 14 -5.67 3.56 -17.21
N SER A 15 -6.33 3.45 -16.06
CA SER A 15 -5.66 3.55 -14.75
C SER A 15 -4.70 2.40 -14.48
N ASP A 16 -5.09 1.16 -14.81
CA ASP A 16 -4.25 -0.03 -14.67
C ASP A 16 -2.99 0.05 -15.56
N ASN A 17 -3.13 0.58 -16.78
CA ASN A 17 -2.00 0.82 -17.69
C ASN A 17 -0.98 1.84 -17.12
N GLY A 18 -1.47 2.90 -16.47
CA GLY A 18 -0.61 3.89 -15.82
C GLY A 18 0.23 3.29 -14.67
N TRP A 19 -0.38 2.42 -13.86
CA TRP A 19 0.32 1.75 -12.76
C TRP A 19 1.35 0.72 -13.27
N GLY A 20 1.00 -0.03 -14.32
CA GLY A 20 1.92 -0.95 -14.99
C GLY A 20 3.19 -0.23 -15.44
N MET A 21 3.05 0.88 -16.16
CA MET A 21 4.17 1.69 -16.65
C MET A 21 5.03 2.24 -15.50
N PHE A 22 4.40 2.80 -14.47
CA PHE A 22 5.12 3.31 -13.29
C PHE A 22 5.98 2.22 -12.64
N THR A 23 5.44 1.02 -12.42
CA THR A 23 6.20 -0.07 -11.80
C THR A 23 7.31 -0.62 -12.70
N THR A 24 7.13 -0.58 -14.03
CA THR A 24 8.20 -0.89 -14.99
C THR A 24 9.33 0.12 -14.88
N PHE A 25 9.00 1.41 -14.85
CA PHE A 25 9.99 2.47 -14.74
C PHE A 25 10.77 2.41 -13.43
N LEU A 26 10.06 2.22 -12.32
CA LEU A 26 10.66 2.07 -11.01
C LEU A 26 11.62 0.87 -10.96
N ARG A 27 11.25 -0.25 -11.59
CA ARG A 27 12.07 -1.47 -11.62
C ARG A 27 13.41 -1.23 -12.31
N TYR A 28 13.41 -0.67 -13.52
CA TYR A 28 14.65 -0.50 -14.25
C TYR A 28 15.53 0.60 -13.63
N LYS A 29 14.94 1.70 -13.14
CA LYS A 29 15.70 2.77 -12.46
C LYS A 29 16.32 2.33 -11.13
N LEU A 30 15.66 1.46 -10.38
CA LEU A 30 16.27 0.84 -9.20
C LEU A 30 17.38 -0.13 -9.59
N GLY A 31 17.18 -0.90 -10.67
CA GLY A 31 18.20 -1.80 -11.23
C GLY A 31 19.49 -1.07 -11.64
N GLU A 32 19.37 0.09 -12.31
CA GLU A 32 20.51 0.97 -12.66
C GLU A 32 21.33 1.40 -11.42
N GLN A 33 20.68 1.50 -10.25
CA GLN A 33 21.32 1.87 -8.97
C GLN A 33 21.73 0.67 -8.11
N GLY A 34 21.61 -0.57 -8.60
CA GLY A 34 21.86 -1.78 -7.81
C GLY A 34 20.85 -2.03 -6.68
N LYS A 35 19.68 -1.40 -6.72
CA LYS A 35 18.60 -1.53 -5.72
C LYS A 35 17.57 -2.57 -6.16
N LYS A 36 16.85 -3.14 -5.18
CA LYS A 36 15.78 -4.13 -5.41
C LYS A 36 14.39 -3.48 -5.30
N LEU A 37 13.50 -3.81 -6.24
CA LEU A 37 12.07 -3.50 -6.12
C LEU A 37 11.35 -4.69 -5.50
N VAL A 38 10.75 -4.48 -4.33
CA VAL A 38 9.99 -5.50 -3.59
C VAL A 38 8.52 -5.16 -3.64
N LYS A 39 7.67 -6.11 -4.02
CA LYS A 39 6.21 -5.94 -4.09
C LYS A 39 5.55 -6.66 -2.93
N VAL A 40 4.83 -5.90 -2.11
CA VAL A 40 3.96 -6.46 -1.06
C VAL A 40 2.62 -6.89 -1.67
N SER A 41 2.02 -7.96 -1.14
CA SER A 41 0.72 -8.46 -1.60
C SER A 41 -0.37 -7.39 -1.47
N ARG A 42 -1.24 -7.28 -2.49
CA ARG A 42 -2.40 -6.38 -2.47
C ARG A 42 -3.40 -6.69 -1.34
N PHE A 43 -3.36 -7.91 -0.82
CA PHE A 43 -4.25 -8.38 0.25
C PHE A 43 -3.62 -8.27 1.65
N PHE A 44 -2.38 -7.76 1.73
CA PHE A 44 -1.74 -7.50 3.01
C PHE A 44 -2.51 -6.39 3.75
N ALA A 45 -2.88 -6.66 4.99
CA ALA A 45 -3.79 -5.82 5.76
C ALA A 45 -3.09 -4.61 6.41
N SER A 46 -2.30 -3.85 5.65
CA SER A 46 -1.39 -2.81 6.15
C SER A 46 -2.09 -1.71 6.95
N SER A 47 -3.29 -1.27 6.55
CA SER A 47 -4.05 -0.24 7.25
C SER A 47 -4.85 -0.75 8.45
N GLN A 48 -5.07 -2.07 8.54
CA GLN A 48 -5.84 -2.71 9.61
C GLN A 48 -4.94 -3.22 10.73
N THR A 49 -3.68 -3.54 10.44
CA THR A 49 -2.73 -4.06 11.42
C THR A 49 -2.08 -2.92 12.21
N CYS A 50 -2.04 -3.00 13.54
CA CYS A 50 -1.23 -2.11 14.37
C CYS A 50 0.25 -2.39 14.09
N SER A 51 0.99 -1.38 13.65
CA SER A 51 2.42 -1.49 13.36
C SER A 51 3.30 -1.74 14.59
N VAL A 52 2.76 -1.53 15.80
CA VAL A 52 3.49 -1.73 17.07
C VAL A 52 3.29 -3.15 17.62
N CYS A 53 2.04 -3.62 17.71
CA CYS A 53 1.73 -4.89 18.41
C CYS A 53 1.09 -5.97 17.53
N GLY A 54 0.86 -5.70 16.23
CA GLY A 54 0.28 -6.65 15.29
C GLY A 54 -1.23 -6.87 15.43
N TYR A 55 -1.93 -6.16 16.31
CA TYR A 55 -3.39 -6.26 16.43
C TYR A 55 -4.08 -5.86 15.13
N LYS A 56 -4.97 -6.70 14.59
CA LYS A 56 -5.72 -6.43 13.36
C LYS A 56 -7.10 -5.86 13.67
N ASN A 57 -7.29 -4.57 13.42
CA ASN A 57 -8.55 -3.85 13.57
C ASN A 57 -9.43 -3.96 12.31
N ALA A 58 -10.46 -4.81 12.37
CA ALA A 58 -11.40 -4.99 11.27
C ALA A 58 -12.24 -3.74 10.96
N LYS A 59 -12.40 -2.79 11.91
CA LYS A 59 -13.16 -1.54 11.69
C LYS A 59 -12.51 -0.66 10.63
N MET A 60 -11.19 -0.74 10.45
CA MET A 60 -10.45 0.03 9.43
C MET A 60 -10.79 -0.35 7.98
N LYS A 61 -11.65 -1.36 7.76
CA LYS A 61 -12.30 -1.58 6.46
C LYS A 61 -13.19 -0.39 6.05
N ASN A 62 -13.77 0.33 7.01
CA ASN A 62 -14.53 1.56 6.73
C ASN A 62 -13.54 2.66 6.33
N LEU A 63 -13.54 3.08 5.06
CA LEU A 63 -12.57 4.03 4.54
C LEU A 63 -12.66 5.44 5.16
N ALA A 64 -13.76 5.80 5.82
CA ALA A 64 -13.90 7.10 6.49
C ALA A 64 -13.07 7.22 7.78
N LEU A 65 -12.67 6.11 8.41
CA LEU A 65 -11.90 6.14 9.66
C LEU A 65 -10.42 6.44 9.42
N ARG A 66 -10.03 7.71 9.52
CA ARG A 66 -8.65 8.15 9.24
C ARG A 66 -7.69 7.91 10.39
N GLU A 67 -8.20 7.93 11.61
CA GLU A 67 -7.40 7.76 12.83
C GLU A 67 -8.04 6.69 13.72
N TRP A 68 -7.23 5.99 14.53
CA TRP A 68 -7.70 5.03 15.51
C TRP A 68 -6.66 4.75 16.58
N ASP A 69 -7.12 4.44 17.79
CA ASP A 69 -6.26 3.93 18.86
C ASP A 69 -6.29 2.41 18.88
N CYS A 70 -5.12 1.80 19.01
CA CYS A 70 -5.02 0.36 19.10
C CYS A 70 -5.65 -0.14 20.42
N PRO A 71 -6.70 -0.99 20.39
CA PRO A 71 -7.34 -1.46 21.61
C PRO A 71 -6.48 -2.46 22.40
N ARG A 72 -5.35 -2.92 21.82
CA ARG A 72 -4.41 -3.84 22.48
C ARG A 72 -3.27 -3.11 23.17
N CYS A 73 -2.62 -2.15 22.51
CA CYS A 73 -1.42 -1.49 23.03
C CYS A 73 -1.59 0.02 23.27
N GLY A 74 -2.76 0.59 22.99
CA GLY A 74 -3.05 2.01 23.20
C GLY A 74 -2.38 2.97 22.22
N THR A 75 -1.58 2.49 21.27
CA THR A 75 -0.91 3.35 20.29
C THR A 75 -1.93 4.04 19.37
N HIS A 76 -1.82 5.36 19.27
CA HIS A 76 -2.58 6.16 18.31
C HIS A 76 -2.01 6.02 16.89
N HIS A 77 -2.88 5.92 15.89
CA HIS A 77 -2.51 5.74 14.50
C HIS A 77 -3.29 6.66 13.56
N ASP A 78 -2.56 7.46 12.76
CA ASP A 78 -3.04 7.83 11.42
C ASP A 78 -2.97 6.59 10.51
N ARG A 79 -4.03 6.38 9.72
CA ARG A 79 -4.17 5.21 8.84
C ARG A 79 -3.02 5.07 7.85
N ASP A 80 -2.68 6.15 7.15
CA ASP A 80 -1.78 6.08 6.00
C ASP A 80 -0.33 5.96 6.50
N VAL A 81 0.02 6.66 7.58
CA VAL A 81 1.31 6.50 8.28
C VAL A 81 1.45 5.07 8.79
N ASN A 82 0.45 4.53 9.48
CA ASN A 82 0.49 3.16 9.99
C ASN A 82 0.60 2.13 8.84
N ALA A 83 -0.15 2.33 7.75
CA ALA A 83 -0.06 1.48 6.57
C ALA A 83 1.34 1.52 5.92
N ALA A 84 1.95 2.71 5.81
CA ALA A 84 3.30 2.87 5.28
C ALA A 84 4.35 2.12 6.13
N VAL A 85 4.27 2.23 7.45
CA VAL A 85 5.15 1.48 8.37
C VAL A 85 5.00 -0.03 8.18
N ASN A 86 3.75 -0.53 8.11
CA ASN A 86 3.50 -1.95 7.87
C ASN A 86 4.00 -2.43 6.51
N ILE A 87 3.81 -1.65 5.44
CA ILE A 87 4.31 -1.99 4.10
C ILE A 87 5.83 -2.05 4.09
N ARG A 88 6.51 -1.09 4.74
CA ARG A 88 7.97 -1.12 4.91
C ARG A 88 8.40 -2.39 5.63
N ASN A 89 7.79 -2.69 6.77
CA ASN A 89 8.17 -3.85 7.58
C ASN A 89 7.94 -5.17 6.85
N GLU A 90 6.82 -5.31 6.14
CA GLU A 90 6.55 -6.48 5.31
C GLU A 90 7.52 -6.58 4.12
N GLY A 91 7.86 -5.45 3.49
CA GLY A 91 8.89 -5.39 2.46
C GLY A 91 10.25 -5.88 2.97
N MET A 92 10.67 -5.44 4.16
CA MET A 92 11.91 -5.91 4.79
C MET A 92 11.86 -7.41 5.11
N ARG A 93 10.72 -7.91 5.61
CA ARG A 93 10.53 -9.34 5.86
C ARG A 93 10.69 -10.17 4.57
N LEU A 94 10.12 -9.70 3.46
CA LEU A 94 10.22 -10.37 2.15
C LEU A 94 11.64 -10.33 1.55
N VAL A 95 12.46 -9.35 1.91
CA VAL A 95 13.87 -9.28 1.47
C VAL A 95 14.76 -10.25 2.24
N ASN A 96 14.44 -10.49 3.51
CA ASN A 96 15.23 -11.29 4.42
C ASN A 96 14.77 -12.76 4.54
N ALA A 97 13.67 -13.11 3.88
CA ALA A 97 13.15 -14.48 3.80
C ALA A 97 13.81 -15.26 2.67
#